data_AF-A0A2H3B191-F1
#
_entry.id   AF-A0A2H3B191-F1
#
_cell.length_a   1.000
_cell.length_b   1.000
_cell.length_c   1.000
_cell.angle_alpha   90.00
_cell.angle_beta   90.00
_cell.angle_gamma   90.00
#
_symmetry.space_group_name_H-M   'P 1'
#
loop_
_entity.id
_entity.type
_entity.pdbx_description
1 polymer ?
#
loop_
_entity_poly.entity_id
_entity_poly.type
_entity_poly.pdbx_seq_one_letter_code
_entity_poly.pdbx_strand_id
1 'polypeptide(L)'
;MSARLFEIKGWADIAIAILLTVKPSVVYNSPMTREVSRLSGLAIACMVAAVGVGYIVGARSGPAARPALFSMTVTWGVLSLITCATSRGSATLLFSGINHVLFSGLSYYFDSSLVK
;
A
#
# COMPACT_ATOMS: atom_id res chain seq x y z
N MET A 1 15.57 -1.03 13.21
CA MET A 1 14.13 -0.75 13.40
C MET A 1 13.36 -0.71 12.07
N SER A 2 13.87 -0.06 11.02
CA SER A 2 13.13 0.05 9.74
C SER A 2 12.87 -1.27 9.03
N ALA A 3 13.77 -2.27 9.07
CA ALA A 3 13.51 -3.59 8.46
C ALA A 3 12.24 -4.26 9.01
N ARG A 4 12.03 -4.22 10.33
CA ARG A 4 10.85 -4.82 10.97
C ARG A 4 9.57 -4.05 10.63
N LEU A 5 9.66 -2.74 10.44
CA LEU A 5 8.54 -1.92 9.97
C LEU A 5 8.11 -2.32 8.55
N PHE A 6 9.06 -2.49 7.62
CA PHE A 6 8.76 -2.99 6.27
C PHE A 6 8.18 -4.41 6.29
N GLU A 7 8.72 -5.32 7.12
CA GLU A 7 8.17 -6.69 7.21
C GLU A 7 6.74 -6.72 7.77
N ILE A 8 6.45 -5.96 8.84
CA ILE A 8 5.09 -5.84 9.39
C ILE A 8 4.14 -5.24 8.36
N LYS A 9 4.56 -4.18 7.67
CA LYS A 9 3.79 -3.54 6.59
C LYS A 9 3.50 -4.52 5.46
N GLY A 10 4.48 -5.32 5.06
CA GLY A 10 4.31 -6.34 4.03
C GLY A 10 3.26 -7.39 4.38
N TRP A 11 3.29 -7.89 5.62
CA TRP A 11 2.26 -8.81 6.12
C TRP A 11 0.87 -8.16 6.21
N ALA A 12 0.79 -6.91 6.62
CA ALA A 12 -0.45 -6.17 6.67
C ALA A 12 -1.06 -5.99 5.26
N ASP A 13 -0.23 -5.69 4.26
CA ASP A 13 -0.68 -5.52 2.88
C ASP A 13 -1.18 -6.85 2.28
N ILE A 14 -0.50 -7.98 2.57
CA ILE A 14 -0.99 -9.31 2.18
C ILE A 14 -2.34 -9.62 2.83
N ALA A 15 -2.51 -9.32 4.13
CA ALA A 15 -3.77 -9.55 4.82
C ALA A 15 -4.92 -8.71 4.22
N ILE A 16 -4.65 -7.44 3.88
CA ILE A 16 -5.63 -6.57 3.20
C ILE A 16 -5.95 -7.09 1.80
N ALA A 17 -4.95 -7.55 1.05
CA ALA A 17 -5.19 -8.14 -0.27
C ALA A 17 -6.11 -9.37 -0.19
N ILE A 18 -5.85 -10.29 0.75
CA ILE A 18 -6.71 -11.46 1.00
C ILE A 18 -8.14 -11.01 1.34
N LEU A 19 -8.29 -10.02 2.23
CA LEU A 19 -9.59 -9.53 2.63
C LEU A 19 -10.36 -8.89 1.46
N LEU A 20 -9.67 -8.11 0.61
CA LEU A 20 -10.23 -7.53 -0.62
C LEU A 20 -10.62 -8.61 -1.64
N THR A 21 -9.87 -9.72 -1.74
CA THR A 21 -10.17 -10.84 -2.63
C THR A 21 -11.35 -11.68 -2.14
N VAL A 22 -11.40 -12.00 -0.85
CA VAL A 22 -12.38 -12.96 -0.30
C VAL A 22 -13.69 -12.31 0.12
N LYS A 23 -13.64 -11.10 0.70
CA LYS A 23 -14.83 -10.46 1.26
C LYS A 23 -14.77 -8.93 1.14
N PRO A 24 -14.80 -8.38 -0.10
CA PRO A 24 -14.71 -6.94 -0.34
C PRO A 24 -15.84 -6.16 0.37
N SER A 25 -16.99 -6.78 0.64
CA SER A 25 -18.11 -6.16 1.36
C SER A 25 -17.79 -5.73 2.80
N VAL A 26 -16.71 -6.24 3.41
CA VAL A 26 -16.22 -5.77 4.72
C VAL A 26 -15.64 -4.36 4.60
N VAL A 27 -15.14 -3.98 3.42
CA VAL A 27 -14.53 -2.67 3.14
C VAL A 27 -15.54 -1.73 2.46
N TYR A 28 -16.44 -2.26 1.63
CA TYR A 28 -17.40 -1.45 0.87
C TYR A 28 -18.84 -1.58 1.40
N ASN A 29 -19.34 -0.53 2.04
CA ASN A 29 -20.72 -0.50 2.55
C ASN A 29 -21.77 -0.07 1.50
N SER A 30 -21.41 0.62 0.41
CA SER A 30 -22.40 1.10 -0.58
C SER A 30 -22.57 0.17 -1.81
N PRO A 31 -23.74 0.13 -2.46
CA PRO A 31 -23.95 -0.66 -3.69
C PRO A 31 -23.07 -0.18 -4.85
N MET A 32 -22.87 1.14 -4.97
CA MET A 32 -22.07 1.76 -6.03
C MET A 32 -20.57 1.46 -5.87
N THR A 33 -20.10 1.32 -4.62
CA THR A 33 -18.72 0.94 -4.32
C THR A 33 -18.46 -0.56 -4.54
N ARG A 34 -19.48 -1.42 -4.44
CA ARG A 34 -19.38 -2.86 -4.74
C ARG A 34 -19.16 -3.16 -6.22
N GLU A 35 -19.82 -2.43 -7.12
CA GLU A 35 -19.64 -2.68 -8.57
C GLU A 35 -18.32 -2.12 -9.12
N VAL A 36 -17.88 -0.95 -8.64
CA VAL A 36 -16.53 -0.43 -8.97
C VAL A 36 -15.44 -1.32 -8.38
N SER A 37 -15.67 -1.87 -7.17
CA SER A 37 -14.81 -2.89 -6.53
C SER A 37 -14.72 -4.17 -7.35
N ARG A 38 -15.80 -4.60 -8.00
CA ARG A 38 -15.83 -5.86 -8.76
C ARG A 38 -14.85 -5.86 -9.94
N LEU A 39 -14.65 -4.72 -10.59
CA LEU A 39 -13.73 -4.56 -11.72
C LEU A 39 -12.33 -4.09 -11.32
N SER A 40 -12.23 -3.11 -10.40
CA SER A 40 -10.94 -2.51 -10.03
C SER A 40 -10.34 -3.05 -8.73
N GLY A 41 -11.17 -3.61 -7.83
CA GLY A 41 -10.76 -4.08 -6.52
C GLY A 41 -9.87 -5.32 -6.59
N LEU A 42 -10.07 -6.20 -7.58
CA LEU A 42 -9.21 -7.36 -7.79
C LEU A 42 -7.82 -6.96 -8.29
N ALA A 43 -7.74 -6.00 -9.22
CA ALA A 43 -6.48 -5.45 -9.70
C ALA A 43 -5.69 -4.75 -8.57
N ILE A 44 -6.39 -3.98 -7.73
CA ILE A 44 -5.79 -3.33 -6.56
C ILE A 44 -5.35 -4.39 -5.53
N ALA A 45 -6.14 -5.43 -5.27
CA ALA A 45 -5.77 -6.51 -4.36
C ALA A 45 -4.50 -7.24 -4.83
N CYS A 46 -4.40 -7.58 -6.12
CA CYS A 46 -3.19 -8.18 -6.69
C CYS A 46 -1.97 -7.28 -6.54
N MET A 47 -2.12 -5.97 -6.80
CA MET A 47 -1.04 -5.01 -6.61
C MET A 47 -0.62 -4.91 -5.15
N VAL A 48 -1.56 -4.74 -4.22
CA VAL A 48 -1.27 -4.66 -2.77
C VAL A 48 -0.59 -5.93 -2.28
N ALA A 49 -1.00 -7.12 -2.75
CA ALA A 49 -0.31 -8.38 -2.45
C ALA A 49 1.13 -8.38 -2.96
N ALA A 50 1.35 -7.99 -4.23
CA ALA A 50 2.67 -7.96 -4.83
C ALA A 50 3.61 -6.97 -4.12
N VAL A 51 3.12 -5.78 -3.78
CA VAL A 51 3.83 -4.77 -2.98
C VAL A 51 4.15 -5.32 -1.58
N GLY A 52 3.18 -5.98 -0.94
CA GLY A 52 3.36 -6.61 0.37
C GLY A 52 4.47 -7.67 0.39
N VAL A 53 4.48 -8.55 -0.61
CA VAL A 53 5.59 -9.52 -0.81
C VAL A 53 6.91 -8.78 -1.04
N GLY A 54 6.91 -7.73 -1.84
CA GLY A 54 8.08 -6.88 -2.09
C GLY A 54 8.67 -6.28 -0.80
N TYR A 55 7.83 -5.81 0.12
CA TYR A 55 8.30 -5.33 1.42
C TYR A 55 8.92 -6.44 2.28
N ILE A 56 8.33 -7.64 2.32
CA ILE A 56 8.87 -8.77 3.10
C ILE A 56 10.24 -9.18 2.54
N VAL A 57 10.33 -9.37 1.23
CA VAL A 57 11.58 -9.77 0.58
C VAL A 57 12.62 -8.68 0.75
N GLY A 58 12.29 -7.42 0.45
CA GLY A 58 13.22 -6.32 0.56
C GLY A 58 13.66 -6.02 2.00
N ALA A 59 12.81 -6.26 3.01
CA ALA A 59 13.21 -6.19 4.41
C ALA A 59 14.32 -7.22 4.76
N ARG A 60 14.29 -8.39 4.12
CA ARG A 60 15.27 -9.48 4.30
C ARG A 60 16.53 -9.32 3.45
N SER A 61 16.45 -8.60 2.34
CA SER A 61 17.58 -8.31 1.44
C SER A 61 18.62 -7.33 2.02
N GLY A 62 18.34 -6.75 3.19
CA GLY A 62 19.28 -5.88 3.91
C GLY A 62 19.05 -4.38 3.67
N PRO A 63 19.89 -3.52 4.27
CA PRO A 63 19.67 -2.07 4.32
C PRO A 63 19.64 -1.39 2.95
N ALA A 64 20.40 -1.89 1.97
CA ALA A 64 20.52 -1.30 0.64
C ALA A 64 19.19 -1.29 -0.15
N ALA A 65 18.25 -2.18 0.16
CA ALA A 65 16.95 -2.23 -0.50
C ALA A 65 15.97 -1.14 0.01
N ARG A 66 16.21 -0.58 1.20
CA ARG A 66 15.25 0.27 1.91
C ARG A 66 14.97 1.62 1.22
N PRO A 67 15.96 2.35 0.66
CA PRO A 67 15.68 3.59 -0.06
C PRO A 67 14.77 3.37 -1.28
N ALA A 68 14.93 2.25 -1.98
CA ALA A 68 14.08 1.89 -3.11
C ALA A 68 12.64 1.56 -2.66
N LEU A 69 12.48 0.75 -1.61
CA LEU A 69 11.16 0.46 -1.03
C LEU A 69 10.47 1.74 -0.54
N PHE A 70 11.21 2.61 0.15
CA PHE A 70 10.71 3.89 0.62
C PHE A 70 10.23 4.77 -0.54
N SER A 71 11.07 4.94 -1.58
CA SER A 71 10.74 5.76 -2.76
C SER A 71 9.50 5.23 -3.48
N MET A 72 9.44 3.91 -3.70
CA MET A 72 8.27 3.25 -4.27
C MET A 72 7.00 3.50 -3.45
N THR A 73 7.10 3.40 -2.12
CA THR A 73 5.97 3.65 -1.20
C THR A 73 5.46 5.08 -1.35
N VAL A 74 6.39 6.06 -1.33
CA VAL A 74 6.06 7.49 -1.45
C VAL A 74 5.39 7.75 -2.80
N THR A 75 5.99 7.27 -3.89
CA THR A 75 5.44 7.42 -5.24
C THR A 75 4.04 6.84 -5.34
N TRP A 76 3.82 5.61 -4.84
CA TRP A 76 2.50 4.99 -4.84
C TRP A 76 1.49 5.80 -4.04
N GLY A 77 1.87 6.22 -2.82
CA GLY A 77 1.01 7.02 -1.94
C GLY A 77 0.57 8.32 -2.59
N VAL A 78 1.53 9.10 -3.11
CA VAL A 78 1.29 10.41 -3.72
C VAL A 78 0.46 10.27 -5.01
N LEU A 79 0.84 9.37 -5.92
CA LEU A 79 0.10 9.19 -7.17
C LEU A 79 -1.32 8.68 -6.91
N SER A 80 -1.52 7.82 -5.92
CA SER A 80 -2.86 7.35 -5.53
C SER A 80 -3.73 8.51 -5.04
N LEU A 81 -3.19 9.40 -4.21
CA LEU A 81 -3.91 10.59 -3.72
C LEU A 81 -4.23 11.57 -4.85
N ILE A 82 -3.29 11.85 -5.75
CA ILE A 82 -3.52 12.70 -6.93
C ILE A 82 -4.59 12.09 -7.84
N THR A 83 -4.56 10.78 -8.06
CA THR A 83 -5.58 10.06 -8.85
C THR A 83 -6.97 10.19 -8.21
N CYS A 84 -7.04 10.13 -6.88
CA CYS A 84 -8.30 10.35 -6.17
C CYS A 84 -8.77 11.81 -6.24
N ALA A 85 -7.86 12.78 -6.19
CA ALA A 85 -8.17 14.20 -6.33
C ALA A 85 -8.69 14.59 -7.72
N THR A 86 -8.41 13.77 -8.75
CA THR A 86 -8.82 14.00 -10.15
C THR A 86 -10.11 13.25 -10.55
N SER A 87 -10.94 12.84 -9.58
CA SER A 87 -12.19 12.08 -9.77
C SER A 87 -12.02 10.72 -10.49
N ARG A 88 -10.79 10.19 -10.55
CA ARG A 88 -10.47 8.89 -11.17
C ARG A 88 -10.16 7.79 -10.15
N GLY A 89 -10.19 8.12 -8.86
CA GLY A 89 -9.86 7.20 -7.79
C GLY A 89 -11.06 6.45 -7.22
N SER A 90 -10.80 5.25 -6.69
CA SER A 90 -11.75 4.50 -5.88
C SER A 90 -11.47 4.73 -4.39
N ALA A 91 -12.45 4.41 -3.53
CA ALA A 91 -12.26 4.47 -2.08
C ALA A 91 -11.03 3.64 -1.63
N THR A 92 -10.78 2.49 -2.26
CA THR A 92 -9.62 1.64 -1.94
C THR A 92 -8.32 2.28 -2.38
N LEU A 93 -8.29 2.93 -3.54
CA LEU A 93 -7.12 3.67 -3.98
C LEU A 93 -6.82 4.83 -3.01
N LEU A 94 -7.85 5.52 -2.52
CA LEU A 94 -7.72 6.59 -1.53
C LEU A 94 -7.13 6.06 -0.21
N PHE A 95 -7.73 5.01 0.37
CA PHE A 95 -7.21 4.40 1.60
C PHE A 95 -5.81 3.82 1.42
N SER A 96 -5.52 3.20 0.27
CA SER A 96 -4.18 2.75 -0.07
C SER A 96 -3.20 3.93 -0.12
N GLY A 97 -3.57 5.04 -0.74
CA GLY A 97 -2.75 6.25 -0.83
C GLY A 97 -2.41 6.81 0.54
N ILE A 98 -3.43 6.99 1.40
CA ILE A 98 -3.26 7.47 2.78
C ILE A 98 -2.33 6.54 3.58
N ASN A 99 -2.57 5.23 3.52
CA ASN A 99 -1.75 4.23 4.23
C ASN A 99 -0.28 4.30 3.81
N HIS A 100 -0.01 4.40 2.50
CA HIS A 100 1.37 4.48 1.99
C HIS A 100 2.06 5.78 2.39
N VAL A 101 1.38 6.93 2.32
CA VAL A 101 1.96 8.21 2.77
C VAL A 101 2.26 8.20 4.28
N LEU A 102 1.34 7.68 5.10
CA LEU A 102 1.57 7.56 6.55
C LEU A 102 2.74 6.61 6.85
N PHE A 103 2.80 5.47 6.17
CA PHE A 103 3.89 4.52 6.34
C PHE A 103 5.24 5.10 5.88
N SER A 104 5.27 5.86 4.78
CA SER A 104 6.46 6.59 4.37
C SER A 104 6.89 7.61 5.42
N GLY A 105 5.97 8.41 5.94
CA GLY A 105 6.27 9.39 7.00
C GLY A 105 6.87 8.71 8.24
N LEU A 106 6.28 7.59 8.66
CA LEU A 106 6.76 6.79 9.78
C LEU A 106 8.15 6.20 9.50
N SER A 107 8.37 5.69 8.29
CA SER A 107 9.65 5.11 7.87
C SER A 107 10.75 6.17 7.84
N TYR A 108 10.47 7.37 7.32
CA TYR A 108 11.39 8.49 7.32
C TYR A 108 11.73 8.97 8.74
N TYR A 109 10.72 9.05 9.62
CA TYR A 109 10.91 9.43 11.02
C TYR A 109 11.86 8.48 11.75
N PHE A 110 11.73 7.18 11.51
CA PHE A 110 12.58 6.16 12.16
C PHE A 110 13.91 5.90 11.45
N ASP A 111 14.05 6.33 10.19
CA ASP A 111 15.25 6.11 9.38
C ASP A 111 15.38 7.22 8.34
N SER A 112 16.00 8.33 8.73
CA SER A 112 16.22 9.47 7.83
C SER A 112 17.29 9.22 6.77
N SER A 113 18.01 8.09 6.84
CA SER A 113 18.99 7.69 5.81
C SER A 113 18.34 7.25 4.50
N LEU A 114 17.03 7.03 4.50
CA LEU A 114 16.26 6.60 3.32
C LEU A 114 16.24 7.63 2.17
N VAL A 115 16.65 8.88 2.43
CA VAL A 115 16.62 10.01 1.48
C VAL A 115 18.01 10.63 1.28
N LYS A 116 19.07 9.99 1.81
CA LYS A 116 20.46 10.45 1.68
C LYS A 116 21.18 9.61 0.64
#